data_AF-A0A2I0IPX3-F1
#
_entry.id   AF-A0A2I0IPX3-F1
#
_cell.length_a   1.000
_cell.length_b   1.000
_cell.length_c   1.000
_cell.angle_alpha   90.00
_cell.angle_beta   90.00
_cell.angle_gamma   90.00
#
_symmetry.space_group_name_H-M   'P 1'
#
loop_
_entity.id
_entity.type
_entity.pdbx_description
1 polymer ?
#
loop_
_entity_poly.entity_id
_entity_poly.type
_entity_poly.pdbx_seq_one_letter_code
_entity_poly.pdbx_strand_id
1 'polypeptide(L)'
;METLGYILETQAVDPPGEDASSDQQNAYQLWLADDMKVRCYMLASMSNELVKQHENMKNTQEILKNLKKIYGENSRTARYEISKKLFCAECKKGLMLELMCRKWSG
;
A
#
# COMPACT_ATOMS: atom_id res chain seq x y z
N MET A 1 -7.91 -22.70 8.11
CA MET A 1 -7.32 -21.36 7.92
C MET A 1 -8.49 -20.44 7.65
N GLU A 2 -8.82 -19.51 8.55
CA GLU A 2 -9.89 -18.54 8.31
C GLU A 2 -9.54 -17.76 7.04
N THR A 3 -10.33 -17.88 5.98
CA THR A 3 -10.07 -17.20 4.71
C THR A 3 -10.52 -15.75 4.83
N LEU A 4 -9.76 -14.90 5.53
CA LEU A 4 -10.08 -13.48 5.73
C LEU A 4 -9.76 -12.59 4.52
N GLY A 5 -9.13 -13.15 3.48
CA GLY A 5 -8.69 -12.41 2.29
C GLY A 5 -9.82 -11.69 1.56
N TYR A 6 -11.06 -12.21 1.63
CA TYR A 6 -12.21 -11.59 0.99
C TYR A 6 -12.46 -10.16 1.50
N ILE A 7 -12.20 -9.87 2.78
CA ILE A 7 -12.36 -8.52 3.35
C ILE A 7 -11.53 -7.47 2.61
N LEU A 8 -10.35 -7.85 2.08
CA LEU A 8 -9.47 -6.96 1.34
C LEU A 8 -9.97 -6.69 -0.09
N GLU A 9 -10.72 -7.64 -0.66
CA GLU A 9 -11.21 -7.62 -2.04
C GLU A 9 -12.62 -7.05 -2.15
N THR A 10 -13.45 -7.24 -1.12
CA THR A 10 -14.84 -6.76 -1.07
C THR A 10 -14.95 -5.33 -0.56
N GLN A 11 -15.93 -4.59 -1.06
CA GLN A 11 -16.28 -3.28 -0.52
C GLN A 11 -16.88 -3.41 0.90
N ALA A 12 -16.78 -2.33 1.68
CA ALA A 12 -17.44 -2.25 2.97
C ALA A 12 -18.95 -2.49 2.81
N VAL A 13 -19.51 -3.36 3.65
CA VAL A 13 -20.94 -3.71 3.63
C VAL A 13 -21.70 -2.65 4.41
N ASP A 14 -22.77 -2.12 3.83
CA ASP A 14 -23.67 -1.20 4.52
C ASP A 14 -24.51 -1.93 5.58
N PRO A 15 -24.90 -1.24 6.68
CA PRO A 15 -25.78 -1.84 7.67
C PRO A 15 -27.09 -2.32 7.00
N PRO A 16 -27.55 -3.55 7.30
CA PRO A 16 -28.85 -4.02 6.85
C PRO A 16 -29.99 -3.14 7.41
N GLY A 17 -31.09 -3.03 6.66
CA GLY A 17 -32.30 -2.30 7.08
C GLY A 17 -33.01 -2.94 8.27
N GLU A 18 -33.93 -2.21 8.91
CA GLU A 18 -34.72 -2.72 10.05
C GLU A 18 -35.62 -3.91 9.68
N ASP A 19 -35.95 -4.05 8.39
CA ASP A 19 -36.74 -5.15 7.81
C ASP A 19 -35.88 -6.36 7.36
N ALA A 20 -34.58 -6.32 7.61
CA ALA A 20 -33.68 -7.38 7.19
C ALA A 20 -33.92 -8.69 7.95
N SER A 21 -33.74 -9.80 7.23
CA SER A 21 -33.81 -11.13 7.82
C SER A 21 -32.71 -11.34 8.87
N SER A 22 -32.95 -12.27 9.81
CA SER A 22 -31.94 -12.65 10.79
C SER A 22 -30.65 -13.13 10.13
N ASP A 23 -30.72 -13.77 8.97
CA ASP A 23 -29.54 -14.26 8.24
C ASP A 23 -28.70 -13.10 7.70
N GLN A 24 -29.35 -12.05 7.18
CA GLN A 24 -28.66 -10.83 6.73
C GLN A 24 -27.98 -10.10 7.90
N GLN A 25 -28.66 -10.02 9.05
CA GLN A 25 -28.07 -9.43 10.24
C GLN A 25 -26.85 -10.23 10.71
N ASN A 26 -26.95 -11.56 10.74
CA ASN A 26 -25.85 -12.45 11.13
C ASN A 26 -24.66 -12.34 10.18
N ALA A 27 -24.91 -12.30 8.87
CA ALA A 27 -23.88 -12.12 7.85
C ALA A 27 -23.14 -10.78 8.03
N TYR A 28 -23.86 -9.69 8.32
CA TYR A 28 -23.27 -8.39 8.59
C TYR A 28 -22.40 -8.40 9.87
N GLN A 29 -22.86 -9.04 10.95
CA GLN A 29 -22.07 -9.17 12.18
C GLN A 29 -20.81 -10.00 11.97
N LEU A 30 -20.89 -11.08 11.20
CA LEU A 30 -19.72 -11.88 10.84
C LEU A 30 -18.72 -11.05 10.04
N TRP A 31 -19.20 -10.29 9.06
CA TRP A 31 -18.36 -9.38 8.27
C TRP A 31 -17.65 -8.34 9.16
N LEU A 32 -18.34 -7.73 10.12
CA LEU A 32 -17.74 -6.78 11.07
C LEU A 32 -16.65 -7.44 11.93
N ALA A 33 -16.88 -8.66 12.39
CA ALA A 33 -15.89 -9.40 13.18
C ALA A 33 -14.63 -9.70 12.37
N ASP A 34 -14.80 -10.10 11.11
CA ASP A 34 -13.68 -10.40 10.22
C ASP A 34 -12.95 -9.12 9.76
N ASP A 35 -13.66 -8.02 9.48
CA ASP A 35 -13.04 -6.70 9.25
C ASP A 35 -12.19 -6.25 10.44
N MET A 36 -12.69 -6.42 11.66
CA MET A 36 -11.93 -6.10 12.86
C MET A 36 -10.64 -6.94 12.97
N LYS A 37 -10.69 -8.24 12.70
CA LYS A 37 -9.50 -9.11 12.71
C LYS A 37 -8.47 -8.65 11.68
N VAL A 38 -8.90 -8.41 10.44
CA VAL A 38 -8.00 -7.98 9.37
C VAL A 38 -7.37 -6.63 9.68
N ARG A 39 -8.15 -5.69 10.20
CA ARG A 39 -7.64 -4.39 10.65
C ARG A 39 -6.60 -4.52 11.76
N CYS A 40 -6.83 -5.40 12.74
CA CYS A 40 -5.84 -5.71 13.78
C CYS A 40 -4.54 -6.27 13.18
N TYR A 41 -4.63 -7.22 12.24
CA TYR A 41 -3.44 -7.76 11.57
C TYR A 41 -2.70 -6.70 10.75
N MET A 42 -3.44 -5.86 10.01
CA MET A 42 -2.84 -4.75 9.26
C MET A 42 -2.08 -3.83 10.19
N LEU A 43 -2.70 -3.32 11.25
CA LEU A 43 -2.05 -2.41 12.20
C LEU A 43 -0.86 -3.07 12.90
N ALA A 44 -0.97 -4.33 13.33
CA ALA A 44 0.14 -5.05 13.97
C ALA A 44 1.35 -5.24 13.04
N SER A 45 1.13 -5.30 11.72
CA SER A 45 2.20 -5.42 10.73
C SER A 45 2.89 -4.09 10.39
N MET A 46 2.34 -2.96 10.83
CA MET A 46 2.85 -1.62 10.53
C MET A 46 3.90 -1.15 11.55
N SER A 47 4.69 -0.15 11.15
CA SER A 47 5.53 0.58 12.10
C SER A 47 4.69 1.48 13.00
N ASN A 48 5.19 1.80 14.20
CA ASN A 48 4.47 2.62 15.18
C ASN A 48 4.02 3.99 14.64
N GLU A 49 4.83 4.62 13.80
CA GLU A 49 4.47 5.89 13.16
C GLU A 49 3.29 5.72 12.20
N LEU A 50 3.31 4.64 11.41
CA LEU A 50 2.25 4.35 10.46
C LEU A 50 0.96 3.92 11.16
N VAL A 51 1.05 3.18 12.27
CA VAL A 51 -0.12 2.84 13.11
C VAL A 51 -0.84 4.09 13.60
N LYS A 52 -0.11 5.08 14.14
CA LYS A 52 -0.70 6.35 14.62
C LYS A 52 -1.50 7.10 13.55
N GLN A 53 -1.12 6.95 12.28
CA GLN A 53 -1.85 7.56 11.16
C GLN A 53 -3.15 6.83 10.81
N HIS A 54 -3.28 5.55 11.18
CA HIS A 54 -4.36 4.66 10.72
C HIS A 54 -5.25 4.11 11.85
N GLU A 55 -4.89 4.31 13.13
CA GLU A 55 -5.62 3.77 14.29
C GLU A 55 -7.09 4.24 14.39
N ASN A 56 -7.38 5.45 13.89
CA ASN A 56 -8.71 6.06 13.93
C ASN A 56 -9.56 5.76 12.68
N MET A 57 -9.04 4.99 11.72
CA MET A 57 -9.78 4.61 10.52
C MET A 57 -10.79 3.50 10.83
N LYS A 58 -11.99 3.62 10.26
CA LYS A 58 -13.16 2.85 10.71
C LYS A 58 -13.20 1.43 10.17
N ASN A 59 -12.64 1.19 9.00
CA ASN A 59 -12.66 -0.11 8.35
C ASN A 59 -11.34 -0.40 7.61
N THR A 60 -11.15 -1.67 7.28
CA THR A 60 -9.97 -2.15 6.54
C THR A 60 -9.77 -1.44 5.19
N GLN A 61 -10.86 -1.11 4.51
CA GLN A 61 -10.83 -0.50 3.18
C GLN A 61 -10.28 0.94 3.19
N GLU A 62 -10.58 1.72 4.22
CA GLU A 62 -10.01 3.07 4.40
C GLU A 62 -8.49 3.01 4.57
N ILE A 63 -8.01 2.09 5.42
CA ILE A 63 -6.58 1.87 5.64
C ILE A 63 -5.91 1.44 4.33
N LEU A 64 -6.49 0.45 3.63
CA LEU A 64 -5.95 -0.05 2.37
C LEU A 64 -5.89 1.04 1.29
N LYS A 65 -6.92 1.89 1.18
CA LYS A 65 -6.98 3.00 0.24
C LYS A 65 -5.90 4.03 0.54
N ASN A 66 -5.69 4.39 1.80
CA ASN A 66 -4.66 5.35 2.17
C ASN A 66 -3.25 4.79 1.90
N LEU A 67 -3.00 3.53 2.26
CA LEU A 67 -1.74 2.87 1.94
C LEU A 67 -1.47 2.85 0.44
N LYS A 68 -2.47 2.51 -0.39
CA LYS A 68 -2.36 2.58 -1.86
C LYS A 68 -2.06 4.00 -2.34
N LYS A 69 -2.62 5.03 -1.71
CA LYS A 69 -2.33 6.43 -2.05
C LYS A 69 -0.88 6.81 -1.72
N ILE A 70 -0.41 6.46 -0.52
CA ILE A 70 0.93 6.83 -0.04
C ILE A 70 2.02 6.04 -0.76
N TYR A 71 1.81 4.75 -1.03
CA TYR A 71 2.82 3.87 -1.59
C TYR A 71 2.63 3.53 -3.07
N GLY A 72 1.44 3.72 -3.65
CA GLY A 72 1.18 3.37 -5.05
C GLY A 72 1.91 4.28 -6.03
N GLU A 73 1.52 5.56 -6.07
CA GLU A 73 2.09 6.55 -7.00
C GLU A 73 3.52 6.92 -6.60
N ASN A 74 3.74 7.23 -5.32
CA ASN A 74 5.03 7.69 -4.83
C ASN A 74 6.14 6.63 -4.99
N SER A 75 5.82 5.34 -4.88
CA SER A 75 6.81 4.28 -5.14
C SER A 75 7.27 4.26 -6.59
N ARG A 76 6.39 4.54 -7.56
CA ARG A 76 6.77 4.60 -8.97
C ARG A 76 7.69 5.79 -9.23
N THR A 77 7.32 6.97 -8.74
CA THR A 77 8.13 8.19 -8.87
C THR A 77 9.47 8.06 -8.15
N ALA A 78 9.49 7.54 -6.92
CA ALA A 78 10.72 7.33 -6.17
C ALA A 78 11.66 6.34 -6.88
N ARG A 79 11.14 5.22 -7.38
CA ARG A 79 11.92 4.25 -8.17
C ARG A 79 12.48 4.89 -9.43
N TYR A 80 11.66 5.64 -10.17
CA TYR A 80 12.09 6.35 -11.37
C TYR A 80 13.22 7.34 -11.08
N GLU A 81 13.09 8.18 -10.05
CA GLU A 81 14.11 9.17 -9.70
C GLU A 81 15.43 8.52 -9.26
N ILE A 82 15.38 7.41 -8.53
CA ILE A 82 16.57 6.63 -8.17
C ILE A 82 17.22 6.06 -9.44
N SER A 83 16.45 5.40 -10.31
CA SER A 83 16.95 4.84 -11.57
C SER A 83 17.54 5.91 -12.49
N LYS A 84 16.89 7.07 -12.59
CA LYS A 84 17.37 8.22 -13.36
C LYS A 84 18.70 8.73 -12.83
N LYS A 85 18.83 8.94 -11.51
CA LYS A 85 20.09 9.38 -10.90
C LYS A 85 21.22 8.39 -11.14
N LEU A 86 20.94 7.10 -10.99
CA LEU A 86 21.91 6.03 -11.27
C LEU A 86 22.36 6.05 -12.73
N PHE A 87 21.40 6.08 -13.66
CA PHE A 87 21.71 6.13 -15.09
C PHE A 87 22.51 7.38 -15.47
N CYS A 88 22.12 8.56 -14.98
CA CYS A 88 22.87 9.79 -15.20
C CYS A 88 24.29 9.73 -14.62
N ALA A 89 24.50 9.07 -13.48
CA ALA A 89 25.82 8.88 -12.90
C ALA A 89 26.70 7.97 -13.79
N GLU A 90 26.14 6.88 -14.31
CA GLU A 90 26.86 5.99 -15.24
C GLU A 90 27.16 6.66 -16.59
N CYS A 91 26.23 7.43 -17.16
CA CYS A 91 26.50 8.20 -18.38
C CYS A 91 27.64 9.20 -18.18
N LYS A 92 27.70 9.89 -17.03
CA LYS A 92 28.80 10.82 -16.71
C LYS A 92 30.15 10.11 -16.62
N LYS A 93 30.19 8.91 -16.03
CA LYS A 93 31.42 8.08 -16.01
C LYS A 93 31.85 7.71 -17.42
N GLY A 94 30.92 7.26 -18.27
CA GLY A 94 31.20 6.91 -19.66
C GLY A 94 31.76 8.10 -20.46
N LEU A 95 31.15 9.28 -20.33
CA LEU A 95 31.62 10.50 -20.99
C LEU A 95 33.01 10.93 -20.49
N MET A 96 33.28 10.77 -19.19
CA MET A 96 34.58 11.04 -18.60
C MET A 96 35.66 10.09 -19.12
N LEU A 97 35.35 8.80 -19.27
CA LEU A 97 36.25 7.81 -19.86
C LEU A 97 36.57 8.13 -21.32
N GLU A 98 35.56 8.52 -22.11
CA GLU A 98 35.76 8.91 -23.51
C GLU A 98 36.68 10.14 -23.64
N LEU A 99 36.48 11.16 -22.80
CA LEU A 99 37.35 12.35 -22.76
C LEU A 99 38.77 12.01 -22.33
N MET A 100 38.96 11.10 -21.36
CA MET A 100 40.30 10.64 -20.96
C MET A 100 40.99 9.87 -22.09
N CYS A 101 40.30 8.99 -22.79
CA CYS A 101 40.85 8.28 -23.95
C CYS A 101 41.33 9.26 -25.02
N ARG A 102 40.50 10.25 -25.38
CA ARG A 102 40.87 11.28 -26.38
C ARG A 102 42.11 12.08 -26.00
N LYS A 103 42.26 12.41 -24.71
CA LYS A 103 43.41 13.16 -24.17
C LYS A 103 44.70 12.34 -24.15
N TRP A 104 44.61 11.02 -24.12
CA TRP A 104 45.76 10.11 -24.16
C TRP A 104 46.18 9.68 -25.57
N SER A 105 45.32 9.91 -26.57
CA SER A 105 45.56 9.54 -27.98
C SER A 105 46.02 10.70 -28.88
N GLY A 106 46.27 11.89 -28.32
CA GLY A 106 46.80 13.06 -29.03
C GLY A 106 48.02 13.61 -28.33
#